data_AF-A0A6L8BEF4-F1
#
_entry.id   AF-A0A6L8BEF4-F1
#
_cell.length_a   1.000
_cell.length_b   1.000
_cell.length_c   1.000
_cell.angle_alpha   90.00
_cell.angle_beta   90.00
_cell.angle_gamma   90.00
#
_symmetry.space_group_name_H-M   'P 1'
#
loop_
_entity.id
_entity.type
_entity.pdbx_description
1 polymer ?
#
loop_
_entity_poly.entity_id
_entity_poly.type
_entity_poly.pdbx_seq_one_letter_code
_entity_poly.pdbx_strand_id
1 'polypeptide(L)' 'MNITLSVNEQVVAEARRIAALRGTSLNQLVRDYLHRLTQRENPEQTLVELQALWDEETYSSTGPWTRDELHERT' A
#
# COMPACT_ATOMS: atom_id res chain seq x y z
N MET A 1 9.00 -18.31 -2.45
CA MET A 1 10.43 -18.52 -2.79
C MET A 1 11.25 -18.12 -1.59
N ASN A 2 12.30 -18.87 -1.24
CA ASN A 2 13.19 -18.56 -0.12
C ASN A 2 14.48 -17.95 -0.66
N ILE A 3 14.98 -16.90 -0.01
CA ILE A 3 16.23 -16.23 -0.35
C ILE A 3 17.18 -16.30 0.83
N THR A 4 18.46 -16.51 0.57
CA THR A 4 19.53 -16.40 1.56
C THR A 4 20.24 -15.06 1.35
N LEU A 5 20.33 -14.25 2.38
CA LEU A 5 20.90 -12.90 2.31
C LEU A 5 22.04 -12.76 3.32
N SER A 6 23.23 -12.41 2.84
CA SER A 6 24.36 -12.06 3.70
C SER A 6 24.25 -10.60 4.12
N VAL A 7 24.00 -10.36 5.41
CA VAL A 7 23.87 -9.02 6.00
C VAL A 7 24.64 -8.98 7.31
N ASN A 8 25.12 -7.79 7.69
CA ASN A 8 25.71 -7.55 9.00
C ASN A 8 24.72 -7.94 10.13
N GLU A 9 25.19 -8.68 11.13
CA GLU A 9 24.38 -9.18 12.24
C GLU A 9 23.71 -8.07 13.06
N GLN A 10 24.38 -6.94 13.26
CA GLN A 10 23.82 -5.79 13.98
C GLN A 10 22.59 -5.21 13.25
N VAL A 11 22.63 -5.19 11.91
CA VAL A 11 21.50 -4.75 11.08
C VAL A 11 20.33 -5.71 11.22
N VAL A 12 20.59 -7.02 11.24
CA VAL A 12 19.56 -8.04 11.43
C VAL A 12 18.90 -7.92 12.81
N ALA A 13 19.70 -7.69 13.85
CA ALA A 13 19.20 -7.51 15.22
C ALA A 13 18.27 -6.29 15.31
N GLU A 14 18.69 -5.15 14.76
CA GLU A 14 17.89 -3.93 14.80
C GLU A 14 16.61 -4.04 13.96
N ALA A 15 16.70 -4.64 12.77
CA ALA A 15 15.53 -4.86 11.92
C ALA A 15 14.50 -5.79 12.59
N ARG A 16 14.94 -6.81 13.35
CA ARG A 16 14.04 -7.65 14.15
C ARG A 16 13.38 -6.87 15.28
N ARG A 17 14.12 -6.00 15.97
CA ARG A 17 13.57 -5.11 17.02
C ARG A 17 12.47 -4.22 16.45
N ILE A 18 12.73 -3.59 15.30
CA ILE A 18 11.76 -2.74 14.60
C ILE A 18 10.54 -3.54 14.16
N ALA A 19 10.74 -4.76 13.63
CA ALA A 19 9.64 -5.63 13.22
C ALA A 19 8.73 -5.96 14.41
N ALA A 20 9.31 -6.34 15.56
CA ALA A 20 8.56 -6.64 16.77
C ALA A 20 7.74 -5.44 17.27
N LEU A 21 8.33 -4.23 17.26
CA LEU A 21 7.63 -3.00 17.63
C LEU A 21 6.44 -2.69 16.70
N ARG A 22 6.50 -3.14 15.44
CA ARG A 22 5.43 -2.99 14.45
C ARG A 22 4.46 -4.19 14.42
N GLY A 23 4.59 -5.15 15.35
CA GLY A 23 3.78 -6.36 15.37
C GLY A 23 3.98 -7.27 14.16
N THR A 24 5.16 -7.24 13.54
CA THR A 24 5.49 -7.99 12.32
C THR A 24 6.81 -8.75 12.45
N SER A 25 7.27 -9.38 11.37
CA SER A 25 8.54 -10.13 11.33
C SER A 25 9.54 -9.53 10.33
N LEU A 26 10.83 -9.83 10.52
CA LEU A 26 11.88 -9.42 9.58
C LEU A 26 11.57 -9.89 8.16
N ASN A 27 11.13 -11.14 8.00
CA ASN A 27 10.78 -11.69 6.69
C ASN A 27 9.58 -10.96 6.07
N GLN A 28 8.63 -10.50 6.87
CA GLN A 28 7.54 -9.68 6.37
C GLN A 28 8.05 -8.33 5.87
N LEU A 29 8.90 -7.63 6.65
CA LEU A 29 9.50 -6.36 6.23
C LEU A 29 10.29 -6.49 4.92
N VAL A 30 11.06 -7.56 4.76
CA VAL A 30 11.80 -7.84 3.52
C VAL A 30 10.85 -8.07 2.36
N ARG A 31 9.79 -8.88 2.55
CA ARG A 31 8.77 -9.11 1.52
C ARG A 31 8.07 -7.82 1.11
N ASP A 32 7.64 -7.00 2.07
CA ASP A 32 6.94 -5.75 1.81
C ASP A 32 7.84 -4.74 1.10
N TYR A 33 9.13 -4.69 1.46
CA TYR A 33 10.09 -3.86 0.77
C TYR A 33 10.32 -4.32 -0.66
N LEU A 34 10.52 -5.62 -0.89
CA LEU A 34 10.68 -6.17 -2.24
C LEU A 34 9.43 -5.93 -3.08
N HIS A 35 8.23 -6.14 -2.52
CA HIS A 35 6.97 -5.83 -3.19
C HIS A 35 6.90 -4.36 -3.61
N ARG A 36 7.16 -3.43 -2.68
CA ARG A 36 7.19 -1.99 -3.01
C ARG A 36 8.27 -1.61 -4.02
N LEU A 37 9.43 -2.26 -3.96
CA LEU A 37 10.52 -2.04 -4.90
C LEU A 37 10.16 -2.52 -6.32
N THR A 38 9.43 -3.63 -6.42
CA THR A 38 8.97 -4.21 -7.69
C THR A 38 7.65 -3.64 -8.18
N GLN A 39 6.88 -3.02 -7.29
CA GLN A 39 5.88 -2.02 -7.63
C GLN A 39 6.62 -0.77 -8.11
N ARG A 40 7.27 -0.88 -9.28
CA ARG A 40 7.22 0.26 -10.20
C ARG A 40 5.74 0.57 -10.30
N GLU A 41 5.33 1.79 -9.99
CA GLU A 41 4.01 2.29 -10.36
C GLU A 41 3.76 1.75 -11.76
N ASN A 42 2.88 0.76 -11.87
CA ASN A 42 2.49 0.24 -13.14
C ASN A 42 1.27 1.10 -13.44
N PRO A 43 1.46 2.26 -14.11
CA PRO A 43 0.37 3.18 -14.36
C PRO A 43 -0.76 2.46 -15.07
N GLU A 44 -0.48 1.41 -15.84
CA GLU A 44 -1.51 0.57 -16.47
C GLU A 44 -2.30 -0.23 -15.43
N GLN A 45 -1.66 -0.80 -14.41
CA GLN A 45 -2.38 -1.50 -13.34
C GLN A 45 -3.20 -0.54 -12.48
N THR A 46 -2.65 0.63 -12.14
CA THR A 46 -3.38 1.69 -11.44
C THR A 46 -4.56 2.19 -12.28
N LEU A 47 -4.38 2.33 -13.59
CA LEU A 47 -5.43 2.74 -14.52
C LEU A 47 -6.54 1.68 -14.62
N VAL A 48 -6.19 0.40 -14.66
CA VAL A 48 -7.15 -0.71 -14.65
C VAL A 48 -7.96 -0.73 -13.36
N GLU A 49 -7.31 -0.55 -12.21
CA GLU A 49 -7.99 -0.47 -10.91
C GLU A 49 -8.92 0.75 -10.83
N LEU A 50 -8.49 1.91 -11.33
CA LEU A 50 -9.33 3.10 -11.41
C LEU A 50 -10.54 2.93 -12.34
N GLN A 51 -10.35 2.30 -13.50
CA GLN A 51 -11.43 2.01 -14.45
C GLN A 51 -12.47 1.07 -13.83
N ALA A 52 -12.04 0.01 -13.14
CA ALA A 52 -12.95 -0.90 -12.45
C ALA A 52 -13.81 -0.17 -11.41
N LEU A 53 -13.20 0.71 -10.61
CA LEU A 53 -13.93 1.53 -9.64
C LEU A 53 -14.94 2.46 -10.31
N TRP A 54 -14.59 3.04 -11.47
CA TRP A 54 -15.50 3.92 -12.20
C TRP A 54 -16.66 3.18 -12.84
N ASP A 55 -16.44 1.95 -13.30
CA ASP A 55 -17.49 1.13 -13.90
C ASP A 55 -18.44 0.55 -12.85
N GLU A 56 -17.96 0.29 -11.63
CA GLU A 56 -18.79 -0.18 -10.50
C GLU A 56 -19.65 0.94 -9.88
N GLU A 57 -19.16 2.18 -9.88
CA GLU A 57 -19.85 3.31 -9.25
C GLU A 57 -20.92 3.93 -10.15
N THR A 58 -22.12 4.14 -9.60
CA THR A 58 -23.19 4.85 -10.31
C THR A 58 -23.15 6.33 -9.95
N TYR A 59 -22.54 7.14 -10.83
CA TYR A 59 -22.49 8.58 -10.65
C TYR A 59 -23.86 9.22 -10.87
N SER A 60 -24.42 9.86 -9.83
CA SER A 60 -25.56 10.75 -9.96
C SER A 60 -25.32 12.04 -9.17
N SER A 61 -24.58 12.97 -9.77
CA SER A 61 -24.59 14.35 -9.29
C SER A 61 -25.69 15.11 -10.04
N THR A 62 -26.63 15.69 -9.30
CA THR A 62 -27.75 16.46 -9.84
C THR A 62 -27.47 17.97 -9.84
N GLY A 63 -26.30 18.40 -9.37
CA GLY A 63 -25.90 19.80 -9.27
C GLY A 63 -24.54 19.98 -8.60
N PRO A 64 -24.05 21.23 -8.44
CA PRO A 64 -22.81 21.53 -7.73
C PRO A 64 -22.94 21.22 -6.24
N TRP A 65 -21.84 20.78 -5.61
CA TRP A 65 -21.80 20.50 -4.17
C TRP A 65 -20.98 21.57 -3.47
N THR A 66 -21.45 22.02 -2.31
CA THR A 66 -20.69 22.86 -1.40
C THR A 66 -19.84 22.00 -0.47
N ARG A 67 -18.79 22.60 0.10
CA ARG A 67 -17.91 21.92 1.05
C ARG A 67 -18.67 21.43 2.29
N ASP A 68 -19.63 22.22 2.75
CA ASP A 68 -20.39 21.91 3.96
C ASP A 68 -21.32 20.71 3.73
N GLU A 69 -22.00 20.65 2.57
CA GLU A 69 -22.83 19.51 2.16
C GLU A 69 -22.06 18.19 2.03
N LEU A 70 -20.78 18.25 1.65
CA LEU A 70 -19.91 17.06 1.58
C LEU A 70 -19.55 16.56 2.98
N HIS A 71 -19.34 17.46 3.93
CA HIS A 71 -18.87 17.11 5.27
C HIS A 71 -19.95 16.38 6.09
N GLU A 72 -21.22 16.71 5.85
CA GLU A 72 -22.38 16.09 6.52
C GLU A 72 -22.74 14.68 6.00
N ARG A 73 -22.10 14.20 4.92
CA ARG A 73 -22.38 12.89 4.30
C ARG A 73 -21.42 11.77 4.72
N THR A 74 -20.54 12.03 5.70
CA THR A 74 -19.54 11.09 6.26
C THR A 74 -20.05 10.46 7.54
#